data_AF-A0A5B8A218-F1
#
_entry.id   AF-A0A5B8A218-F1
#
_cell.length_a   1.000
_cell.length_b   1.000
_cell.length_c   1.000
_cell.angle_alpha   90.00
_cell.angle_beta   90.00
_cell.angle_gamma   90.00
#
_symmetry.space_group_name_H-M   'P 1'
#
loop_
_entity.id
_entity.type
_entity.pdbx_description
1 polymer ?
#
loop_
_entity_poly.entity_id
_entity_poly.type
_entity_poly.pdbx_seq_one_letter_code
_entity_poly.pdbx_strand_id
1 'polypeptide(L)'
;MDSTLPYAVTYQARPAELVHLFQQELEQDFQALLRGDLPDIPEISEYADRLHVHPTHLSNTLKYETGLSPCNWVNTYFLAEAKRLLLTTTLSIAEISDKLTFGEPTNFTKYFKRHMGLTPK
;
A
#
# COMPACT_ATOMS: atom_id res chain seq x y z
N MET A 1 -15.62 14.90 29.74
CA MET A 1 -14.25 14.62 29.29
C MET A 1 -13.89 13.25 29.82
N ASP A 2 -13.32 12.44 28.94
CA ASP A 2 -12.84 11.09 29.14
C ASP A 2 -13.90 9.99 29.36
N SER A 3 -14.30 9.39 28.24
CA SER A 3 -14.89 8.06 28.20
C SER A 3 -14.06 7.25 27.22
N THR A 4 -12.83 6.93 27.65
CA THR A 4 -12.03 5.87 27.03
C THR A 4 -12.82 4.57 27.16
N LEU A 5 -13.66 4.29 26.15
CA LEU A 5 -14.35 3.01 26.05
C LEU A 5 -13.30 1.94 25.74
N PRO A 6 -13.33 0.80 26.47
CA PRO A 6 -12.34 -0.25 26.35
C PRO A 6 -12.48 -0.89 24.99
N TYR A 7 -11.37 -0.98 24.26
CA TYR A 7 -11.27 -1.60 22.94
C TYR A 7 -11.37 -3.13 23.06
N ALA A 8 -12.46 -3.61 23.65
CA ALA A 8 -12.80 -5.01 23.78
C ALA A 8 -13.90 -5.32 22.77
N VAL A 9 -13.52 -5.45 21.51
CA VAL A 9 -14.31 -6.17 20.52
C VAL A 9 -13.35 -7.06 19.72
N THR A 10 -13.37 -8.33 20.09
CA THR A 10 -12.93 -9.53 19.35
C THR A 10 -12.46 -9.32 17.91
N TYR A 11 -11.19 -9.60 17.64
CA TYR A 11 -10.78 -10.23 16.39
C TYR A 11 -9.74 -11.32 16.70
N GLN A 12 -10.06 -12.55 16.32
CA GLN A 12 -9.34 -13.78 16.70
C GLN A 12 -8.03 -13.99 15.92
N ALA A 13 -7.69 -13.08 15.00
CA ALA A 13 -6.46 -13.18 14.22
C ALA A 13 -5.25 -12.74 15.05
N ARG A 14 -4.18 -13.53 15.00
CA ARG A 14 -2.92 -13.15 15.65
C ARG A 14 -2.36 -11.90 14.97
N PRO A 15 -1.60 -11.02 15.65
CA PRO A 15 -0.99 -9.85 15.03
C PRO A 15 -0.27 -10.16 13.69
N ALA A 16 0.50 -11.25 13.65
CA ALA A 16 1.17 -11.73 12.43
C ALA A 16 0.19 -12.14 11.31
N GLU A 17 -0.99 -12.67 11.65
CA GLU A 17 -2.02 -13.03 10.69
C GLU A 17 -2.68 -11.77 10.10
N LEU A 18 -2.96 -10.75 10.92
CA LEU A 18 -3.44 -9.45 10.42
C LEU A 18 -2.46 -8.80 9.44
N VAL A 19 -1.16 -8.88 9.72
CA VAL A 19 -0.12 -8.42 8.79
C VAL A 19 -0.21 -9.19 7.47
N HIS A 20 -0.32 -10.51 7.53
CA HIS A 20 -0.40 -11.35 6.34
C HIS A 20 -1.66 -11.06 5.50
N LEU A 21 -2.82 -10.92 6.15
CA LEU A 21 -4.07 -10.59 5.47
C LEU A 21 -4.00 -9.21 4.82
N PHE A 22 -3.46 -8.21 5.51
CA PHE A 22 -3.23 -6.89 4.95
C PHE A 22 -2.30 -6.93 3.73
N GLN A 23 -1.19 -7.67 3.81
CA GLN A 23 -0.28 -7.85 2.68
C GLN A 23 -0.97 -8.47 1.46
N GLN A 24 -1.84 -9.46 1.70
CA GLN A 24 -2.56 -10.13 0.64
C GLN A 24 -3.56 -9.20 -0.04
N GLU A 25 -4.36 -8.46 0.73
CA GLU A 25 -5.31 -7.46 0.20
C GLU A 25 -4.56 -6.37 -0.59
N LEU A 26 -3.46 -5.86 -0.03
CA LEU A 26 -2.65 -4.84 -0.67
C LEU A 26 -2.08 -5.33 -2.01
N GLU A 27 -1.53 -6.54 -2.07
CA GLU A 27 -1.04 -7.14 -3.32
C GLU A 27 -2.18 -7.27 -4.35
N GLN A 28 -3.35 -7.75 -3.93
CA GLN A 28 -4.50 -7.92 -4.82
C GLN A 28 -4.98 -6.59 -5.41
N ASP A 29 -5.07 -5.55 -4.58
CA ASP A 29 -5.47 -4.21 -5.00
C ASP A 29 -4.42 -3.57 -5.92
N PHE A 30 -3.12 -3.79 -5.67
CA PHE A 30 -2.07 -3.37 -6.61
C PHE A 30 -2.21 -4.07 -7.96
N GLN A 31 -2.46 -5.38 -7.99
CA GLN A 31 -2.68 -6.08 -9.25
C GLN A 31 -3.94 -5.59 -9.97
N ALA A 32 -5.01 -5.27 -9.23
CA ALA A 32 -6.23 -4.69 -9.79
C ALA A 32 -5.98 -3.29 -10.38
N LEU A 33 -5.22 -2.45 -9.69
CA LEU A 33 -4.79 -1.13 -10.17
C LEU A 33 -4.06 -1.23 -11.52
N LEU A 34 -3.08 -2.12 -11.63
CA LEU A 34 -2.27 -2.28 -12.85
C LEU A 34 -3.05 -2.79 -14.07
N ARG A 35 -4.10 -3.59 -13.81
CA ARG A 35 -5.05 -4.06 -14.82
C ARG A 35 -6.05 -2.99 -15.22
N GLY A 36 -6.19 -1.94 -14.43
CA GLY A 36 -7.20 -0.89 -14.61
C GLY A 36 -8.57 -1.24 -14.02
N ASP A 37 -8.65 -2.29 -13.20
CA ASP A 37 -9.88 -2.68 -12.50
C ASP A 37 -10.18 -1.77 -11.30
N LEU A 38 -9.15 -1.06 -10.81
CA LEU A 38 -9.21 -0.17 -9.66
C LEU A 38 -8.63 1.20 -10.03
N PRO A 39 -9.27 2.32 -9.65
CA PRO A 39 -8.80 3.64 -10.01
C PRO A 39 -7.64 4.15 -9.15
N ASP A 40 -7.49 3.66 -7.91
CA ASP A 40 -6.37 3.98 -7.01
C ASP A 40 -6.27 2.95 -5.87
N ILE A 41 -5.15 2.93 -5.14
CA ILE A 41 -4.99 2.06 -3.95
C ILE A 41 -5.92 2.54 -2.82
N PRO A 42 -6.68 1.63 -2.17
CA PRO A 42 -7.57 1.97 -1.07
C PRO A 42 -6.85 2.57 0.15
N GLU A 43 -7.59 3.37 0.93
CA GLU A 43 -7.07 3.89 2.18
C GLU A 43 -6.99 2.80 3.27
N ILE A 44 -6.19 3.05 4.32
CA ILE A 44 -6.05 2.11 5.44
C ILE A 44 -7.39 1.81 6.14
N SER A 45 -8.33 2.75 6.10
CA SER A 45 -9.69 2.57 6.59
C SER A 45 -10.43 1.47 5.85
N GLU A 46 -10.35 1.46 4.52
CA GLU A 46 -11.00 0.45 3.69
C GLU A 46 -10.42 -0.94 3.92
N TYR A 47 -9.09 -1.05 4.06
CA TYR A 47 -8.46 -2.31 4.45
C TYR A 47 -8.91 -2.77 5.84
N ALA A 48 -9.02 -1.85 6.80
CA ALA A 48 -9.48 -2.17 8.13
C ALA A 48 -10.93 -2.68 8.12
N ASP A 49 -11.80 -2.05 7.33
CA ASP A 49 -13.19 -2.47 7.14
C ASP A 49 -13.28 -3.88 6.54
N ARG A 50 -12.49 -4.18 5.50
CA ARG A 50 -12.40 -5.53 4.89
C ARG A 50 -11.88 -6.59 5.86
N LEU A 51 -10.93 -6.21 6.71
CA LEU A 51 -10.34 -7.09 7.73
C LEU A 51 -11.16 -7.12 9.03
N HIS A 52 -12.32 -6.44 9.07
CA HIS A 52 -13.19 -6.35 10.24
C HIS A 52 -12.48 -5.89 11.52
N VAL A 53 -11.54 -4.97 11.38
CA VAL A 53 -10.81 -4.33 12.47
C VAL A 53 -10.92 -2.81 12.34
N HIS A 54 -10.63 -2.08 13.41
CA HIS A 54 -10.66 -0.63 13.33
C HIS A 54 -9.31 -0.07 12.81
N PRO A 55 -9.31 1.02 12.01
CA PRO A 55 -8.13 1.46 11.25
C PRO A 55 -6.89 1.76 12.11
N THR A 56 -7.09 2.34 13.29
CA THR A 56 -6.01 2.57 14.26
C THR A 56 -5.39 1.27 14.77
N HIS A 57 -6.19 0.22 15.00
CA HIS A 57 -5.66 -1.07 15.42
C HIS A 57 -4.83 -1.69 14.31
N LEU A 58 -5.33 -1.74 13.08
CA LEU A 58 -4.57 -2.23 11.92
C LEU A 58 -3.25 -1.48 11.74
N SER A 59 -3.30 -0.14 11.79
CA SER A 59 -2.10 0.71 11.66
C SER A 59 -1.07 0.45 12.76
N ASN A 60 -1.53 0.30 14.01
CA ASN A 60 -0.65 0.03 15.15
C ASN A 60 -0.06 -1.38 15.06
N THR A 61 -0.86 -2.38 14.68
CA THR A 61 -0.40 -3.76 14.50
C THR A 61 0.66 -3.86 13.41
N LEU A 62 0.44 -3.24 12.25
CA LEU A 62 1.44 -3.18 11.17
C LEU A 62 2.75 -2.55 11.66
N LYS A 63 2.66 -1.40 12.34
CA LYS A 63 3.86 -0.72 12.85
C LYS A 63 4.58 -1.51 13.94
N TYR A 64 3.84 -2.18 14.82
CA TYR A 64 4.40 -2.96 15.92
C TYR A 64 5.10 -4.23 15.42
N GLU A 65 4.44 -5.00 14.55
CA GLU A 65 4.95 -6.27 14.05
C GLU A 65 6.06 -6.10 13.01
N THR A 66 5.97 -5.07 12.16
CA THR A 66 6.85 -4.94 10.98
C THR A 66 7.77 -3.73 11.05
N GLY A 67 7.57 -2.82 12.01
CA GLY A 67 8.28 -1.55 12.09
C GLY A 67 7.88 -0.52 11.01
N LEU A 68 6.90 -0.84 10.15
CA LEU A 68 6.52 -0.02 9.00
C LEU A 68 5.10 0.54 9.17
N SER A 69 4.91 1.80 8.82
CA SER A 69 3.57 2.38 8.72
C SER A 69 2.82 1.83 7.51
N PRO A 70 1.48 1.88 7.49
CA PRO A 70 0.70 1.53 6.30
C PRO A 70 1.15 2.27 5.04
N CYS A 71 1.47 3.56 5.16
CA CYS A 71 2.02 4.33 4.04
C CYS A 71 3.35 3.76 3.52
N ASN A 72 4.23 3.29 4.42
CA ASN A 72 5.48 2.66 4.01
C ASN A 72 5.24 1.32 3.28
N TRP A 73 4.21 0.56 3.67
CA TRP A 73 3.80 -0.65 2.96
C TRP A 73 3.39 -0.33 1.53
N VAL A 74 2.46 0.61 1.35
CA VAL A 74 2.02 1.07 0.02
C VAL A 74 3.21 1.54 -0.80
N ASN A 75 4.08 2.39 -0.23
CA ASN A 75 5.28 2.88 -0.90
C ASN A 75 6.23 1.75 -1.31
N THR A 76 6.39 0.73 -0.47
CA THR A 76 7.29 -0.41 -0.76
C THR A 76 6.78 -1.24 -1.93
N TYR A 77 5.49 -1.56 -1.91
CA TYR A 77 4.82 -2.29 -3.00
C TYR A 77 4.88 -1.51 -4.29
N PHE A 78 4.60 -0.21 -4.21
CA PHE A 78 4.69 0.71 -5.32
C PHE A 78 6.05 0.65 -6.01
N LEU A 79 7.13 0.77 -5.23
CA LEU A 79 8.49 0.80 -5.74
C LEU A 79 8.93 -0.55 -6.30
N ALA A 80 8.51 -1.64 -5.67
CA ALA A 80 8.76 -2.99 -6.16
C ALA A 80 8.10 -3.19 -7.54
N GLU A 81 6.85 -2.76 -7.68
CA GLU A 81 6.09 -2.91 -8.90
C GLU A 81 6.56 -1.98 -10.02
N ALA A 82 6.84 -0.71 -9.70
CA ALA A 82 7.47 0.22 -10.63
C ALA A 82 8.79 -0.35 -11.18
N LYS A 83 9.64 -0.91 -10.30
CA LYS A 83 10.88 -1.58 -10.72
C LYS A 83 10.60 -2.80 -11.60
N ARG A 84 9.60 -3.61 -11.27
CA ARG A 84 9.19 -4.77 -12.06
C ARG A 84 8.77 -4.34 -13.47
N LEU A 85 7.93 -3.32 -13.60
CA LEU A 85 7.48 -2.79 -14.90
C LEU A 85 8.64 -2.27 -15.74
N LEU A 86 9.55 -1.49 -15.14
CA LEU A 86 10.75 -0.98 -15.82
C LEU A 86 11.67 -2.09 -16.34
N LEU A 87 11.75 -3.23 -15.64
CA LEU A 87 12.64 -4.34 -16.00
C LEU A 87 11.99 -5.37 -16.94
N THR A 88 10.67 -5.50 -16.92
CA THR A 88 9.97 -6.61 -17.59
C THR A 88 9.09 -6.17 -18.75
N THR A 89 8.92 -4.87 -18.96
CA THR A 89 8.07 -4.32 -20.01
C THR A 89 8.82 -3.28 -20.84
N THR A 90 8.26 -2.90 -21.98
CA THR A 90 8.74 -1.79 -22.83
C THR A 90 7.92 -0.51 -22.61
N LEU A 91 7.20 -0.42 -21.49
CA LEU A 91 6.38 0.75 -21.18
C LEU A 91 7.27 1.97 -20.97
N SER A 92 6.85 3.10 -21.52
CA SER A 92 7.44 4.40 -21.25
C SER A 92 7.19 4.84 -19.82
N ILE A 93 8.01 5.77 -19.33
CA ILE A 93 7.82 6.40 -18.01
C ILE A 93 6.43 7.05 -17.88
N ALA A 94 5.87 7.55 -18.99
CA ALA A 94 4.52 8.10 -19.00
C ALA A 94 3.46 7.01 -18.80
N GLU A 95 3.53 5.91 -19.55
CA GLU A 95 2.60 4.79 -19.37
C GLU A 95 2.69 4.16 -17.98
N ILE A 96 3.90 4.07 -17.42
CA ILE A 96 4.10 3.59 -16.05
C ILE A 96 3.48 4.57 -15.05
N SER A 97 3.70 5.88 -15.23
CA SER A 97 3.09 6.92 -14.39
C SER A 97 1.56 6.86 -14.40
N ASP A 98 0.97 6.64 -15.57
CA ASP A 98 -0.48 6.55 -15.75
C ASP A 98 -1.04 5.29 -15.07
N LYS A 99 -0.41 4.13 -15.27
CA LYS A 99 -0.80 2.86 -14.61
C LYS A 99 -0.74 2.91 -13.10
N LEU A 100 0.15 3.74 -12.58
CA LEU A 100 0.45 3.87 -11.17
C LEU A 100 -0.18 5.11 -10.54
N THR A 101 -1.12 5.76 -11.24
CA THR A 101 -1.95 6.88 -10.78
C THR A 101 -1.18 8.14 -10.35
N PHE A 102 0.05 8.33 -10.85
CA PHE A 102 0.85 9.53 -10.56
C PHE A 102 0.39 10.78 -11.32
N GLY A 103 -0.44 10.59 -12.35
CA GLY A 103 -0.97 11.60 -13.25
C GLY A 103 0.06 12.22 -14.19
N GLU A 104 1.26 12.50 -13.70
CA GLU A 104 2.34 13.14 -14.45
C GLU A 104 3.65 12.34 -14.33
N PRO A 105 4.36 12.06 -15.44
CA PRO A 105 5.63 11.31 -15.44
C PRO A 105 6.69 11.94 -14.53
N THR A 106 6.63 13.26 -14.35
CA THR A 106 7.53 14.01 -13.47
C THR A 106 7.28 13.68 -11.99
N ASN A 107 6.02 13.48 -11.59
CA ASN A 107 5.67 13.10 -10.22
C ASN A 107 6.19 11.71 -9.90
N PHE A 108 5.97 10.76 -10.81
CA PHE A 108 6.52 9.41 -10.71
C PHE A 108 8.05 9.43 -10.61
N THR A 109 8.72 10.19 -11.50
CA THR A 109 10.19 10.28 -11.52
C THR A 109 10.75 10.86 -10.22
N LYS A 110 10.14 11.92 -9.68
CA LYS A 110 10.53 12.52 -8.40
C LYS A 110 10.34 11.54 -7.24
N TYR A 111 9.20 10.85 -7.23
CA TYR A 111 8.87 9.86 -6.23
C TYR A 111 9.87 8.68 -6.28
N PHE A 112 10.05 8.06 -7.44
CA PHE A 112 10.96 6.94 -7.62
C PHE A 112 12.39 7.32 -7.24
N LYS A 113 12.88 8.49 -7.67
CA LYS A 113 14.21 8.99 -7.29
C LYS A 113 14.35 9.22 -5.79
N ARG A 114 13.34 9.80 -5.13
CA ARG A 114 13.37 10.06 -3.67
C ARG A 114 13.52 8.77 -2.87
N HIS A 115 12.88 7.68 -3.32
CA HIS A 115 12.86 6.43 -2.57
C HIS A 115 13.94 5.42 -3.00
N MET A 116 14.33 5.38 -4.27
CA MET A 116 15.34 4.44 -4.80
C MET A 116 16.74 5.06 -4.97
N GLY A 117 16.86 6.39 -4.85
CA GLY A 117 18.13 7.11 -5.08
C GLY A 117 18.56 7.20 -6.55
N LEU A 118 17.80 6.60 -7.47
CA LEU A 118 18.10 6.52 -8.90
C LEU A 118 16.91 7.02 -9.72
N THR A 119 17.18 7.64 -10.86
CA THR A 119 16.11 7.98 -11.82
C THR A 119 15.70 6.72 -12.58
N PRO A 120 14.39 6.50 -12.81
CA PRO A 120 13.93 5.44 -13.69
C PRO A 120 14.49 5.68 -15.10
N LYS A 121 14.99 4.63 -15.76
CA LYS A 121 15.58 4.66 -17.11
C LYS A 121 14.92 3.59 -17.96
#